data_AF-A0A017S5U2-F1
#
_entry.id   AF-A0A017S5U2-F1
#
_cell.length_a   1.000
_cell.length_b   1.000
_cell.length_c   1.000
_cell.angle_alpha   90.00
_cell.angle_beta   90.00
_cell.angle_gamma   90.00
#
_symmetry.space_group_name_H-M   'P 1'
#
loop_
_entity.id
_entity.type
_entity.pdbx_description
1 polymer ?
#
loop_
_entity_poly.entity_id
_entity_poly.type
_entity_poly.pdbx_seq_one_letter_code
_entity_poly.pdbx_strand_id
1 'polypeptide(L)'
;MADYKLSVRYENKKAYDTYSKVLLHIVNLRFISKGAQAVEPLSADDEQPLVETTTLRAISAITLGELREVDLGPGLLTEVHVQEKRSEAA
;
A
#
# COMPACT_ATOMS: atom_id res chain seq x y z
N MET A 1 4.87 -14.60 -9.08
CA MET A 1 4.90 -13.45 -8.16
C MET A 1 3.54 -12.79 -8.20
N ALA A 2 2.90 -12.63 -7.04
CA ALA A 2 1.61 -11.96 -6.91
C ALA A 2 1.83 -10.46 -6.72
N ASP A 3 0.98 -9.66 -7.37
CA ASP A 3 0.90 -8.22 -7.16
C ASP A 3 -0.35 -7.92 -6.32
N TYR A 4 -0.26 -6.91 -5.46
CA TYR A 4 -1.32 -6.50 -4.54
C TYR A 4 -1.53 -5.00 -4.64
N LYS A 5 -2.78 -4.56 -4.63
CA LYS A 5 -3.10 -3.14 -4.48
C LYS A 5 -3.14 -2.82 -2.98
N LEU A 6 -2.34 -1.85 -2.58
CA LEU A 6 -2.40 -1.22 -1.26
C LEU A 6 -3.15 0.11 -1.39
N SER A 7 -4.16 0.30 -0.56
CA SER A 7 -4.82 1.58 -0.33
C SER A 7 -4.53 2.03 1.09
N VAL A 8 -4.07 3.28 1.25
CA VAL A 8 -3.82 3.91 2.54
C VAL A 8 -4.74 5.11 2.65
N ARG A 9 -5.64 5.09 3.64
CA ARG A 9 -6.52 6.20 3.97
C ARG A 9 -6.02 6.89 5.23
N TYR A 10 -5.84 8.21 5.14
CA TYR A 10 -5.57 9.04 6.30
C TYR A 10 -6.87 9.26 7.07
N GLU A 11 -6.84 9.07 8.39
CA GLU A 11 -8.02 9.26 9.24
C GLU A 11 -8.45 10.74 9.29
N ASN A 12 -7.48 11.65 9.20
CA ASN A 12 -7.72 13.09 9.28
C ASN A 12 -6.56 13.88 8.65
N LYS A 13 -6.73 15.20 8.52
CA LYS A 13 -5.72 16.11 7.95
C LYS A 13 -4.40 16.10 8.73
N LYS A 14 -4.41 15.91 10.04
CA LYS A 14 -3.18 15.85 10.84
C LYS A 14 -2.34 14.63 10.47
N ALA A 15 -2.96 13.47 10.27
CA ALA A 15 -2.27 12.28 9.77
C ALA A 15 -1.67 12.53 8.38
N TYR A 16 -2.44 13.14 7.48
CA TYR A 16 -1.96 13.53 6.14
C TYR A 16 -0.73 14.45 6.20
N ASP A 17 -0.78 15.53 6.98
CA ASP A 17 0.32 16.49 7.10
C ASP A 17 1.57 15.83 7.73
N THR A 18 1.38 14.82 8.58
CA THR A 18 2.46 14.07 9.23
C THR A 18 3.14 13.08 8.28
N TYR A 19 2.35 12.35 7.48
CA TYR A 19 2.83 11.19 6.76
C TYR A 19 2.99 11.38 5.26
N SER A 20 2.25 12.27 4.60
CA SER A 20 2.22 12.40 3.12
C SER A 20 3.61 12.48 2.47
N LYS A 21 4.56 13.16 3.11
CA LYS A 21 5.94 13.30 2.58
C LYS A 21 6.83 12.08 2.78
N VAL A 22 6.45 11.18 3.69
CA VAL A 22 7.26 10.02 4.12
C VAL A 22 6.53 8.68 3.94
N LEU A 23 5.28 8.69 3.47
CA LEU A 23 4.44 7.49 3.43
C LEU A 23 5.06 6.39 2.58
N LEU A 24 5.62 6.72 1.40
CA LEU A 24 6.27 5.72 0.54
C LEU A 24 7.47 5.05 1.25
N HIS A 25 8.22 5.81 2.04
CA HIS A 25 9.33 5.27 2.81
C HIS A 25 8.82 4.31 3.91
N ILE A 26 7.76 4.69 4.62
CA ILE A 26 7.12 3.87 5.65
C ILE A 26 6.56 2.57 5.04
N VAL A 27 5.83 2.68 3.93
CA VAL A 27 5.29 1.53 3.17
C VAL A 27 6.42 0.57 2.83
N ASN A 28 7.49 1.04 2.18
CA ASN A 28 8.60 0.18 1.82
C ASN A 28 9.25 -0.47 3.04
N LEU A 29 9.53 0.28 4.10
CA LEU A 29 10.18 -0.25 5.30
C LEU A 29 9.33 -1.34 5.98
N ARG A 30 8.01 -1.14 6.07
CA ARG A 30 7.10 -2.08 6.71
C ARG A 30 6.86 -3.32 5.85
N PHE A 31 6.59 -3.15 4.57
CA PHE A 31 6.28 -4.27 3.69
C PHE A 31 7.50 -5.11 3.30
N ILE A 32 8.69 -4.51 3.18
CA ILE A 32 9.92 -5.27 2.86
C ILE A 32 10.21 -6.30 3.97
N SER A 33 9.97 -5.95 5.23
CA SER A 33 10.12 -6.87 6.36
C SER A 33 9.17 -8.08 6.30
N LYS A 34 8.07 -7.95 5.54
CA LYS A 34 7.09 -9.01 5.26
C LYS A 34 7.32 -9.68 3.91
N GLY A 35 8.32 -9.28 3.13
CA GLY A 35 8.58 -9.88 1.83
C GLY A 35 7.70 -9.35 0.69
N ALA A 36 7.24 -8.10 0.79
CA ALA A 36 6.65 -7.35 -0.32
C ALA A 36 7.31 -5.97 -0.46
N GLN A 37 7.29 -5.39 -1.65
CA GLN A 37 7.83 -4.03 -1.87
C GLN A 37 6.90 -3.23 -2.78
N ALA A 38 6.81 -1.92 -2.56
CA ALA A 38 6.12 -1.05 -3.51
C ALA A 38 6.92 -0.99 -4.81
N VAL A 39 6.26 -1.22 -5.94
CA VAL A 39 6.89 -1.18 -7.27
C VAL A 39 6.51 0.07 -8.06
N GLU A 40 5.55 0.85 -7.53
CA GLU A 40 5.08 2.11 -8.10
C GLU A 40 5.11 3.20 -7.02
N PRO A 41 5.20 4.49 -7.41
CA PRO A 41 4.98 5.59 -6.48
C PRO A 41 3.59 5.52 -5.82
N LEU A 42 3.41 6.25 -4.72
CA LEU A 42 2.06 6.49 -4.19
C LEU A 42 1.35 7.49 -5.11
N SER A 43 0.11 7.17 -5.45
CA SER A 43 -0.78 8.04 -6.21
C SER A 43 -1.99 8.36 -5.35
N ALA A 44 -2.26 9.65 -5.16
CA ALA A 44 -3.49 10.10 -4.52
C ALA A 44 -4.69 9.71 -5.37
N ASP A 45 -5.79 9.34 -4.71
CA ASP A 45 -7.06 9.13 -5.38
C ASP A 45 -7.68 10.49 -5.74
N ASP A 46 -8.04 10.67 -7.01
CA ASP A 46 -8.58 11.94 -7.51
C ASP A 46 -9.92 12.32 -6.87
N GLU A 47 -10.72 11.33 -6.46
CA GLU A 47 -12.00 11.54 -5.78
C GLU A 47 -11.84 11.65 -4.27
N GLN A 48 -10.78 11.06 -3.71
CA GLN A 48 -10.50 10.98 -2.28
C GLN A 48 -9.06 11.44 -1.96
N PRO A 49 -8.81 12.75 -1.77
CA PRO A 49 -7.45 13.27 -1.55
C PRO A 49 -6.77 12.82 -0.25
N LEU A 50 -7.52 12.19 0.66
CA LEU A 50 -7.01 11.53 1.86
C LEU A 50 -6.82 10.02 1.68
N VAL A 51 -6.78 9.55 0.43
CA VAL A 51 -6.47 8.17 0.08
C VAL A 51 -5.33 8.18 -0.92
N GLU A 52 -4.32 7.37 -0.65
CA GLU A 52 -3.21 7.12 -1.56
C GLU A 52 -3.13 5.62 -1.84
N THR A 53 -2.80 5.27 -3.08
CA THR A 53 -2.71 3.88 -3.52
C THR A 53 -1.36 3.59 -4.16
N THR A 54 -0.93 2.34 -4.08
CA THR A 54 0.27 1.84 -4.77
C THR A 54 0.14 0.34 -4.99
N THR A 55 0.98 -0.21 -5.88
CA THR A 55 1.11 -1.65 -6.08
C THR A 55 2.29 -2.20 -5.29
N LEU A 56 2.02 -3.22 -4.48
CA LEU A 56 3.01 -4.04 -3.81
C LEU A 56 3.27 -5.32 -4.62
N ARG A 57 4.53 -5.69 -4.79
CA ARG A 57 4.93 -6.97 -5.38
C ARG A 57 5.49 -7.88 -4.30
N ALA A 58 5.00 -9.12 -4.24
CA ALA A 58 5.62 -10.15 -3.42
C ALA A 58 7.02 -10.51 -3.94
N ILE A 59 8.01 -10.42 -3.06
CA ILE A 59 9.41 -10.81 -3.30
C ILE A 59 9.82 -12.09 -2.57
N SER A 60 8.99 -12.58 -1.64
CA SER A 60 9.11 -13.91 -1.02
C SER A 60 7.75 -14.60 -0.93
N ALA A 61 7.70 -15.80 -0.34
CA ALA A 61 6.44 -16.46 0.00
C ALA A 61 5.75 -15.67 1.13
N ILE A 62 4.80 -14.81 0.76
CA ILE A 62 3.99 -14.00 1.67
C ILE A 62 2.51 -14.17 1.30
N THR A 63 1.63 -14.23 2.30
CA THR A 63 0.19 -14.35 2.09
C THR A 63 -0.51 -12.99 2.13
N LEU A 64 -1.70 -12.90 1.53
CA LEU A 64 -2.55 -11.70 1.63
C LEU A 64 -2.90 -11.37 3.08
N GLY A 65 -3.13 -12.40 3.92
CA GLY A 65 -3.44 -12.22 5.34
C GLY A 65 -2.32 -11.49 6.07
N GLU A 66 -1.08 -11.94 5.89
CA GLU A 66 0.09 -11.31 6.52
C GLU A 66 0.32 -9.87 6.05
N LEU A 67 -0.01 -9.55 4.79
CA LEU A 67 0.07 -8.18 4.28
C LEU A 67 -1.01 -7.27 4.88
N ARG A 68 -2.20 -7.80 5.19
CA ARG A 68 -3.30 -7.05 5.81
C ARG A 68 -3.07 -6.72 7.28
N GLU A 69 -2.16 -7.45 7.93
CA GLU A 69 -1.77 -7.20 9.32
C GLU A 69 -0.70 -6.11 9.46
N VAL A 70 -0.22 -5.53 8.35
CA VAL A 70 0.82 -4.50 8.38
C VAL A 70 0.24 -3.17 8.85
N ASP A 71 0.66 -2.74 10.04
CA ASP A 71 0.41 -1.39 10.55
C ASP A 71 1.47 -0.41 10.02
N LEU A 72 1.01 0.66 9.35
CA LEU A 72 1.86 1.74 8.86
C LEU A 72 2.03 2.86 9.89
N GLY A 73 1.17 2.93 10.91
CA GLY A 73 1.24 3.90 11.98
C GLY A 73 -0.13 4.47 12.37
N PRO A 74 -0.19 5.18 13.51
CA PRO A 74 -1.44 5.73 14.03
C PRO A 74 -2.08 6.72 13.06
N GLY A 75 -3.39 6.60 12.87
CA GLY A 75 -4.17 7.48 11.98
C GLY A 75 -4.06 7.11 10.49
N LEU A 76 -3.46 5.96 10.15
CA LEU A 76 -3.46 5.37 8.82
C LEU A 76 -4.31 4.10 8.82
N LEU A 77 -5.22 4.00 7.86
CA LEU A 77 -6.06 2.84 7.64
C LEU A 77 -5.61 2.18 6.34
N THR A 78 -5.26 0.90 6.40
CA THR A 78 -4.68 0.17 5.27
C THR A 78 -5.61 -0.91 4.78
N GLU A 79 -5.79 -0.97 3.47
CA GLU A 79 -6.52 -2.05 2.80
C GLU A 79 -5.63 -2.67 1.73
N VAL A 80 -5.51 -4.00 1.76
CA VAL A 80 -4.70 -4.76 0.80
C VAL A 80 -5.59 -5.77 0.07
N HIS A 81 -5.52 -5.72 -1.25
CA HIS A 81 -6.26 -6.60 -2.15
C HIS A 81 -5.32 -7.24 -3.16
N VAL A 82 -5.64 -8.47 -3.58
CA VAL A 82 -4.94 -9.09 -4.72
C VAL A 82 -5.22 -8.22 -5.95
N GLN A 83 -4.15 -7.85 -6.65
CA GLN A 83 -4.29 -7.20 -7.95
C GLN A 83 -4.31 -8.32 -8.98
N GLU A 84 -5.50 -8.63 -9.49
CA GLU A 84 -5.61 -9.51 -10.64
C GLU A 84 -4.91 -8.82 -11.81
N LYS A 85 -3.85 -9.45 -12.33
CA LYS A 85 -3.32 -9.04 -13.63
C LYS A 85 -4.48 -9.23 -14.60
N ARG A 86 -4.98 -8.15 -15.19
CA ARG A 86 -5.74 -8.29 -16.44
C ARG A 86 -4.81 -9.03 -17.38
N SER A 87 -5.11 -10.30 -17.63
CA SER A 87 -4.61 -10.97 -18.82
C SER A 87 -5.11 -10.11 -19.97
N GLU A 88 -4.24 -9.29 -20.57
CA GLU A 88 -4.46 -8.85 -21.94
C GLU A 88 -4.61 -10.13 -22.75
N ALA A 89 -5.85 -10.43 -23.12
CA ALA A 89 -6.14 -11.48 -24.07
C ALA A 89 -5.45 -11.10 -25.37
N ALA A 90 -4.47 -11.91 -25.76
CA ALA A 90 -3.80 -11.88 -27.05
C ALA A 90 -4.76 -12.16 -28.21
#